data_AF-A0AB34J546-F1
#
_entry.id   AF-A0AB34J546-F1
#
_cell.length_a   1.000
_cell.length_b   1.000
_cell.length_c   1.000
_cell.angle_alpha   90.00
_cell.angle_beta   90.00
_cell.angle_gamma   90.00
#
_symmetry.space_group_name_H-M   'P 1'
#
loop_
_entity.id
_entity.type
_entity.pdbx_description
1 polymer ?
#
loop_
_entity_poly.entity_id
_entity_poly.type
_entity_poly.pdbx_seq_one_letter_code
_entity_poly.pdbx_strand_id
1 'polypeptide(L)'
;MALELAFRSKVRMGDIGGVRGMLKTGEVDFSAPGNTMRKWTPLHIACWGTMKPQNDKDIVEAILLAAMKVGNEQQLRNAADAMEGLKPVDLAKQRRDALSNPGASGNEADQLDEKRKYDKIIEWLEKGMPAPGV
;
A
#
# COMPACT_ATOMS: atom_id res chain seq x y z
N MET A 1 15.87 10.05 7.35
CA MET A 1 15.49 10.70 6.07
C MET A 1 15.94 9.94 4.80
N ALA A 2 17.18 9.46 4.71
CA ALA A 2 17.64 8.72 3.53
C ALA A 2 17.00 7.32 3.39
N LEU A 3 16.82 6.61 4.51
CA LEU A 3 16.23 5.26 4.53
C LEU A 3 14.74 5.26 4.14
N GLU A 4 13.97 6.25 4.58
CA GLU A 4 12.54 6.36 4.26
C GLU A 4 12.34 6.74 2.79
N LEU A 5 13.23 7.55 2.23
CA LEU A 5 13.25 7.82 0.79
C LEU A 5 13.55 6.55 0.00
N ALA A 6 14.57 5.78 0.40
CA ALA A 6 14.92 4.51 -0.22
C ALA A 6 13.75 3.52 -0.13
N PHE A 7 13.11 3.42 1.02
CA PHE A 7 11.97 2.53 1.23
C PHE A 7 10.76 2.89 0.36
N ARG A 8 10.38 4.17 0.29
CA ARG A 8 9.33 4.63 -0.64
C ARG A 8 9.68 4.35 -2.09
N SER A 9 10.96 4.46 -2.46
CA SER A 9 11.43 4.09 -3.79
C SER A 9 11.22 2.60 -4.06
N LYS A 10 11.59 1.72 -3.12
CA LYS A 10 11.35 0.27 -3.21
C LYS A 10 9.87 -0.08 -3.37
N VAL A 11 9.01 0.56 -2.57
CA VAL A 11 7.55 0.42 -2.68
C VAL A 11 7.07 0.88 -4.07
N ARG A 12 7.44 2.08 -4.52
CA ARG A 12 7.05 2.61 -5.84
C ARG A 12 7.48 1.69 -6.99
N MET A 13 8.69 1.14 -6.92
CA MET A 13 9.24 0.22 -7.92
C MET A 13 8.63 -1.18 -7.86
N GLY A 14 7.79 -1.48 -6.85
CA GLY A 14 7.23 -2.81 -6.63
C GLY A 14 8.30 -3.85 -6.25
N ASP A 15 9.40 -3.44 -5.61
CA ASP A 15 10.49 -4.32 -5.18
C ASP A 15 10.14 -4.98 -3.83
N ILE A 16 9.30 -6.02 -3.86
CA ILE A 16 8.84 -6.74 -2.66
C ILE A 16 10.00 -7.32 -1.85
N GLY A 17 11.08 -7.78 -2.50
CA GLY A 17 12.27 -8.31 -1.82
C GLY A 17 12.97 -7.21 -1.01
N GLY A 18 13.18 -6.04 -1.63
CA GLY A 18 13.71 -4.86 -0.95
C GLY A 18 12.82 -4.35 0.17
N VAL A 19 11.50 -4.29 -0.04
CA VAL A 19 10.52 -3.88 0.98
C VAL A 19 10.59 -4.80 2.20
N ARG A 20 10.48 -6.11 2.02
CA ARG A 20 10.57 -7.09 3.13
C ARG A 20 11.94 -7.04 3.81
N GLY A 21 13.01 -6.88 3.04
CA GLY A 21 14.37 -6.74 3.56
C GLY A 21 14.49 -5.54 4.52
N MET A 22 14.03 -4.36 4.10
CA MET A 22 14.08 -3.15 4.93
C MET A 22 13.14 -3.21 6.13
N LEU A 23 11.94 -3.78 5.99
CA LEU A 23 11.03 -3.97 7.13
C LEU A 23 11.61 -4.93 8.17
N LYS A 24 12.38 -5.93 7.74
CA LYS A 24 13.01 -6.91 8.63
C LYS A 24 14.15 -6.31 9.46
N THR A 25 14.89 -5.32 8.96
CA THR A 25 15.93 -4.66 9.75
C THR A 25 15.36 -3.83 10.90
N GLY A 26 14.11 -3.37 10.76
CA GLY A 26 13.43 -2.54 11.77
C GLY A 26 13.93 -1.10 11.84
N GLU A 27 14.87 -0.71 10.98
CA GLU A 27 15.50 0.62 10.99
C GLU A 27 14.71 1.67 10.20
N VAL A 28 13.75 1.24 9.39
CA VAL A 28 12.96 2.12 8.53
C VAL A 28 11.67 2.57 9.21
N ASP A 29 11.46 3.89 9.26
CA ASP A 29 10.14 4.44 9.54
C ASP A 29 9.25 4.38 8.29
N PHE A 30 8.41 3.35 8.24
CA PHE A 30 7.43 3.15 7.16
C PHE A 30 6.13 3.96 7.35
N SER A 31 6.03 4.77 8.40
CA SER A 31 4.92 5.70 8.63
C SER A 31 5.23 7.12 8.16
N ALA A 32 6.50 7.45 7.97
CA ALA A 32 6.95 8.78 7.57
C ALA A 32 6.36 9.21 6.21
N PRO A 33 5.70 10.38 6.14
CA PRO A 33 5.26 10.96 4.88
C PRO A 33 6.45 11.30 3.97
N GLY A 34 6.21 11.27 2.65
CA GLY A 34 7.16 11.75 1.66
C GLY A 34 7.24 13.28 1.59
N ASN A 35 8.21 13.78 0.82
CA ASN A 35 8.41 15.22 0.60
C ASN A 35 7.66 15.77 -0.63
N THR A 36 6.72 15.00 -1.19
CA THR A 36 5.86 15.45 -2.30
C THR A 36 4.74 16.34 -1.77
N MET A 37 4.05 17.08 -2.65
CA MET A 37 2.92 17.94 -2.26
C MET A 37 1.83 17.17 -1.50
N ARG A 38 1.48 15.95 -1.96
CA ARG A 38 0.52 15.08 -1.27
C ARG A 38 1.05 14.44 0.03
N LYS A 39 2.38 14.46 0.27
CA LYS A 39 3.02 13.86 1.43
C LYS A 39 2.67 12.38 1.67
N TRP A 40 2.51 11.60 0.59
CA TRP A 40 2.14 10.19 0.68
C TRP A 40 3.12 9.37 1.52
N THR A 41 2.57 8.57 2.43
CA THR A 41 3.30 7.51 3.14
C THR A 41 3.58 6.33 2.19
N PRO A 42 4.48 5.40 2.54
CA PRO A 42 4.65 4.16 1.79
C PRO A 42 3.34 3.39 1.54
N LEU A 43 2.44 3.36 2.53
CA LEU A 43 1.15 2.67 2.39
C LEU A 43 0.25 3.35 1.33
N HIS A 44 0.20 4.68 1.27
CA HIS A 44 -0.51 5.40 0.21
C HIS A 44 -0.02 5.02 -1.19
N ILE A 45 1.31 4.92 -1.37
CA ILE A 45 1.92 4.56 -2.65
C ILE A 45 1.49 3.14 -3.05
N ALA A 46 1.58 2.18 -2.12
CA ALA A 46 1.21 0.79 -2.39
C ALA A 46 -0.29 0.64 -2.71
N CYS A 47 -1.16 1.42 -2.04
CA CYS A 47 -2.61 1.41 -2.27
C CYS A 47 -3.04 2.12 -3.56
N TRP A 48 -2.30 3.12 -4.02
CA TRP A 48 -2.52 3.73 -5.35
C TRP A 48 -2.06 2.81 -6.49
N GLY A 49 -0.99 2.05 -6.26
CA GLY A 49 -0.44 1.08 -7.21
C GLY A 49 1.03 1.35 -7.51
N THR A 50 1.81 0.27 -7.62
CA THR A 50 3.25 0.33 -7.89
C THR A 50 3.55 0.15 -9.38
N MET A 51 4.83 0.25 -9.76
CA MET A 51 5.30 -0.08 -11.11
C MET A 51 5.20 -1.58 -11.44
N LYS A 52 4.97 -2.45 -10.44
CA LYS A 52 4.75 -3.89 -10.62
C LYS A 52 3.44 -4.28 -9.93
N PRO A 53 2.28 -4.06 -10.57
CA PRO A 53 0.97 -4.24 -9.94
C PRO A 53 0.77 -5.63 -9.31
N GLN A 54 1.38 -6.67 -9.88
CA GLN A 54 1.33 -8.04 -9.33
C GLN A 54 1.86 -8.14 -7.89
N ASN A 55 2.69 -7.19 -7.45
CA ASN A 55 3.27 -7.16 -6.10
C ASN A 55 2.51 -6.25 -5.13
N ASP A 56 1.52 -5.46 -5.59
CA ASP A 56 0.87 -4.42 -4.76
C ASP A 56 0.29 -5.01 -3.46
N LYS A 57 -0.42 -6.14 -3.57
CA LYS A 57 -1.04 -6.81 -2.42
C LYS A 57 -0.01 -7.28 -1.40
N ASP A 58 1.06 -7.93 -1.86
CA ASP A 58 2.11 -8.44 -0.99
C ASP A 58 2.88 -7.32 -0.30
N ILE A 59 3.03 -6.18 -0.97
CA ILE A 59 3.67 -4.98 -0.41
C ILE A 59 2.77 -4.35 0.65
N VAL A 60 1.48 -4.18 0.37
CA VAL A 60 0.50 -3.68 1.36
C VAL A 60 0.48 -4.60 2.58
N GLU A 61 0.37 -5.91 2.37
CA GLU A 61 0.39 -6.91 3.44
C GLU A 61 1.66 -6.81 4.29
N ALA A 62 2.84 -6.74 3.66
CA ALA A 62 4.11 -6.64 4.38
C ALA A 62 4.18 -5.38 5.26
N ILE A 63 3.73 -4.23 4.75
CA ILE A 63 3.70 -2.97 5.49
C ILE A 63 2.72 -3.06 6.65
N LEU A 64 1.50 -3.56 6.44
CA LEU A 64 0.49 -3.67 7.49
C LEU A 64 0.89 -4.66 8.59
N LEU A 65 1.49 -5.80 8.22
CA LEU A 65 2.04 -6.74 9.21
C LEU A 65 3.17 -6.14 10.03
N ALA A 66 4.06 -5.36 9.40
CA ALA A 66 5.10 -4.64 10.13
C ALA A 66 4.50 -3.59 11.08
N ALA A 67 3.49 -2.86 10.63
CA ALA A 67 2.78 -1.87 11.44
C ALA A 67 2.05 -2.51 12.64
N MET A 68 1.44 -3.69 12.43
CA MET A 68 0.78 -4.45 13.50
C MET A 68 1.79 -4.92 14.55
N LYS A 69 2.98 -5.37 14.15
CA LYS A 69 4.05 -5.79 15.07
C LYS A 69 4.55 -4.67 15.97
N VAL A 70 4.53 -3.42 15.49
CA VAL A 70 4.98 -2.25 16.27
C VAL A 70 3.82 -1.45 16.87
N GLY A 71 2.58 -1.93 16.76
CA GLY A 71 1.39 -1.27 17.31
C GLY A 71 0.96 0.02 16.60
N ASN A 72 1.47 0.29 15.39
CA ASN A 72 1.22 1.52 14.62
C ASN A 72 0.24 1.31 13.44
N GLU A 73 -0.42 0.15 13.40
CA GLU A 73 -1.27 -0.27 12.28
C GLU A 73 -2.45 0.69 12.03
N GLN A 74 -3.20 1.02 13.08
CA GLN A 74 -4.38 1.87 12.98
C GLN A 74 -4.02 3.30 12.57
N GLN A 75 -2.94 3.85 13.11
CA GLN A 75 -2.47 5.19 12.75
C GLN A 75 -2.00 5.22 11.29
N LEU A 76 -1.30 4.18 10.81
CA LEU A 76 -0.85 4.11 9.43
C LEU A 76 -2.02 4.03 8.44
N ARG A 77 -3.07 3.25 8.76
CA ARG A 77 -4.28 3.14 7.94
C ARG A 77 -5.12 4.42 7.90
N ASN A 78 -5.04 5.24 8.95
CA ASN A 78 -5.80 6.48 9.07
C ASN A 78 -5.01 7.73 8.70
N ALA A 79 -3.73 7.60 8.34
CA ALA A 79 -2.93 8.71 7.87
C ALA A 79 -3.59 9.35 6.65
N ALA A 80 -3.85 10.66 6.73
CA ALA A 80 -4.44 11.43 5.64
C ALA A 80 -3.32 12.11 4.83
N ASP A 81 -3.49 12.16 3.50
CA ASP A 81 -2.62 12.93 2.64
C ASP A 81 -2.73 14.45 2.91
N ALA A 82 -1.72 15.21 2.50
CA ALA A 82 -1.65 16.63 2.83
C ALA A 82 -2.47 17.55 1.91
N MET A 83 -3.08 17.02 0.84
CA MET A 83 -3.78 17.84 -0.15
C MET A 83 -5.30 17.69 -0.07
N GLU A 84 -5.78 16.45 -0.14
CA GLU A 84 -7.20 16.11 -0.23
C GLU A 84 -7.68 15.39 1.04
N GLY A 85 -6.76 15.06 1.96
CA GLY A 85 -7.06 14.31 3.17
C GLY A 85 -7.36 12.84 2.89
N LEU A 86 -6.97 12.34 1.70
CA LEU A 86 -7.22 10.95 1.32
C LEU A 86 -6.42 10.00 2.18
N LYS A 87 -7.08 8.96 2.68
CA LYS A 87 -6.44 7.85 3.38
C LYS A 87 -5.98 6.78 2.38
N PRO A 88 -5.12 5.83 2.79
CA PRO A 88 -4.74 4.70 1.93
C PRO A 88 -5.95 3.90 1.40
N VAL A 89 -7.01 3.76 2.20
CA VAL A 89 -8.24 3.07 1.77
C VAL A 89 -8.95 3.80 0.62
N ASP A 90 -8.93 5.12 0.61
CA ASP A 90 -9.57 5.93 -0.43
C ASP A 90 -8.81 5.77 -1.75
N LEU A 91 -7.48 5.75 -1.70
CA LEU A 91 -6.65 5.48 -2.87
C LEU A 91 -6.86 4.07 -3.42
N ALA A 92 -6.98 3.06 -2.54
CA ALA A 92 -7.27 1.69 -2.97
C ALA A 92 -8.65 1.58 -3.66
N LYS A 93 -9.67 2.29 -3.15
CA LYS A 93 -11.00 2.37 -3.77
C LYS A 93 -10.95 3.05 -5.13
N GLN A 94 -10.32 4.22 -5.22
CA GLN A 94 -10.14 4.93 -6.49
C GLN A 94 -9.43 4.06 -7.53
N ARG A 95 -8.41 3.30 -7.11
CA ARG A 95 -7.67 2.40 -7.99
C ARG A 95 -8.52 1.24 -8.47
N ARG A 96 -9.30 0.61 -7.59
CA ARG A 96 -10.27 -0.44 -7.93
C ARG A 96 -11.31 0.06 -8.95
N ASP A 97 -11.84 1.25 -8.73
CA ASP A 97 -12.88 1.83 -9.60
C ASP A 97 -12.32 2.17 -10.99
N ALA A 98 -11.08 2.66 -11.06
CA ALA A 98 -10.38 2.90 -12.32
C ALA A 98 -10.18 1.62 -13.18
N LEU A 99 -10.09 0.44 -12.55
CA LEU A 99 -10.03 -0.86 -13.25
C LEU A 99 -11.37 -1.28 -13.87
N SER A 100 -12.47 -0.62 -13.53
CA SER A 100 -13.80 -0.89 -14.11
C SER A 100 -14.08 -0.07 -15.37
N ASN A 101 -13.13 0.77 -15.81
CA ASN A 101 -13.37 1.66 -16.94
C ASN A 101 -13.24 0.89 -18.28
N PRO A 102 -14.28 0.87 -19.15
CA PRO A 102 -14.32 0.02 -20.35
C PRO A 102 -13.25 0.31 -21.42
N GLY A 103 -12.42 1.34 -21.24
CA GLY A 103 -11.29 1.66 -22.11
C GLY A 103 -9.98 0.94 -21.76
N ALA A 104 -9.93 0.17 -20.67
CA ALA A 104 -8.75 -0.59 -20.29
C ALA A 104 -8.59 -1.81 -21.23
N SER A 105 -7.67 -1.71 -22.19
CA SER A 105 -7.30 -2.82 -23.06
C SER A 105 -6.68 -3.95 -22.23
N GLY A 106 -7.48 -4.94 -21.85
CA GLY A 106 -7.07 -6.10 -21.05
C GLY A 106 -8.16 -7.17 -21.03
N ASN A 107 -7.76 -8.42 -20.81
CA ASN A 107 -8.68 -9.54 -20.69
C ASN A 107 -9.58 -9.34 -19.45
N GLU A 108 -10.88 -9.64 -19.57
CA GLU A 108 -11.87 -9.47 -18.49
C GLU A 108 -11.47 -10.25 -17.22
N ALA A 109 -10.86 -11.43 -17.39
CA ALA A 109 -10.34 -12.24 -16.30
C ALA A 109 -9.25 -11.50 -15.50
N ASP A 110 -8.30 -10.85 -16.16
CA ASP A 110 -7.21 -10.13 -15.51
C ASP A 110 -7.75 -8.91 -14.74
N GLN A 111 -8.76 -8.23 -15.30
CA GLN A 111 -9.42 -7.11 -14.62
C GLN A 111 -10.17 -7.57 -13.36
N LEU A 112 -10.84 -8.72 -13.42
CA LEU A 112 -11.53 -9.30 -12.27
C LEU A 112 -10.55 -9.70 -11.15
N ASP A 113 -9.42 -10.31 -11.51
CA ASP A 113 -8.40 -10.69 -10.53
C ASP A 113 -7.73 -9.47 -9.89
N GLU A 114 -7.45 -8.43 -10.66
CA GLU A 114 -6.98 -7.15 -10.13
C GLU A 114 -8.01 -6.50 -9.20
N LYS A 115 -9.30 -6.53 -9.53
CA LYS A 115 -10.37 -6.02 -8.62
C LYS A 115 -10.42 -6.80 -7.32
N ARG A 116 -10.37 -8.13 -7.36
CA ARG A 116 -10.34 -9.00 -6.17
C ARG A 116 -9.12 -8.72 -5.29
N LYS A 117 -7.99 -8.42 -5.90
CA LYS A 117 -6.78 -8.00 -5.20
C LYS A 117 -7.02 -6.71 -4.41
N TYR A 118 -7.58 -5.68 -5.05
CA TYR A 118 -7.90 -4.43 -4.36
C TYR A 118 -9.03 -4.58 -3.32
N ASP A 119 -10.00 -5.45 -3.54
CA ASP A 119 -11.02 -5.79 -2.53
C ASP A 119 -10.37 -6.35 -1.26
N LYS A 120 -9.37 -7.22 -1.41
CA LYS A 120 -8.65 -7.75 -0.25
C LYS A 120 -7.82 -6.69 0.46
N ILE A 121 -7.17 -5.81 -0.29
CA ILE A 121 -6.43 -4.66 0.26
C ILE A 121 -7.38 -3.74 1.05
N ILE A 122 -8.55 -3.41 0.49
CA ILE A 122 -9.56 -2.56 1.13
C ILE A 122 -10.05 -3.22 2.43
N GLU A 123 -10.32 -4.53 2.40
CA GLU A 123 -10.73 -5.27 3.60
C GLU A 123 -9.71 -5.12 4.73
N TRP A 124 -8.42 -5.29 4.45
CA TRP A 124 -7.35 -5.09 5.44
C TRP A 124 -7.25 -3.65 5.92
N LEU A 125 -7.46 -2.67 5.04
CA LEU A 125 -7.40 -1.26 5.41
C LEU A 125 -8.61 -0.82 6.25
N GLU A 126 -9.78 -1.42 6.07
CA GLU A 126 -10.97 -1.10 6.86
C GLU A 126 -10.99 -1.86 8.19
N LYS A 127 -10.78 -3.18 8.13
CA LYS A 127 -10.97 -4.08 9.28
C LYS A 127 -9.69 -4.33 10.09
N GLY A 128 -8.53 -4.00 9.51
CA GLY A 128 -7.22 -4.38 10.03
C GLY A 128 -6.77 -5.74 9.52
N MET A 129 -5.50 -6.05 9.73
CA MET A 129 -4.94 -7.36 9.38
C MET A 129 -5.58 -8.47 10.23
N PRO A 130 -5.87 -9.64 9.63
CA PRO A 130 -6.25 -10.81 10.42
C PRO A 130 -5.11 -11.14 11.40
N ALA A 131 -5.48 -11.49 12.63
CA ALA A 131 -4.50 -11.95 13.60
C ALA A 131 -3.69 -13.11 12.97
N PRO A 132 -2.36 -13.09 13.02
CA PRO A 132 -1.56 -14.21 12.56
C PRO A 132 -1.98 -15.41 13.42
N GLY A 133 -2.50 -16.46 12.77
CA GLY A 133 -2.95 -17.67 13.45
C GLY A 133 -1.85 -18.16 14.40
N VAL A 134 -2.23 -18.30 15.67
CA VAL A 134 -1.40 -18.84 16.75
C VAL A 134 -1.04 -20.29 16.43
#